data_AF-A0A1C6BUJ7-F1
#
_entry.id   AF-A0A1C6BUJ7-F1
#
_cell.length_a   1.000
_cell.length_b   1.000
_cell.length_c   1.000
_cell.angle_alpha   90.00
_cell.angle_beta   90.00
_cell.angle_gamma   90.00
#
_symmetry.space_group_name_H-M   'P 1'
#
loop_
_entity.id
_entity.type
_entity.pdbx_description
1 polymer ?
#
loop_
_entity_poly.entity_id
_entity_poly.type
_entity_poly.pdbx_seq_one_letter_code
_entity_poly.pdbx_strand_id
1 'polypeptide(L)'
;MSLTLNEVKNFLRLDTSDDDTLLEIYISTAEEYVKSACGRQVDLDNPKAHTIMLMLVGDYYENRSPYGQAKYSQNVSTMLMQLQLETPQDTDDEVKE
;
A
#
# COMPACT_ATOMS: atom_id res chain seq x y z
N MET A 1 8.44 11.09 2.87
CA MET A 1 7.38 11.30 1.88
C MET A 1 6.49 10.08 1.75
N SER A 2 5.52 10.03 2.66
CA SER A 2 4.29 9.26 2.48
C SER A 2 3.50 9.73 1.25
N LEU A 3 2.65 8.84 0.74
CA LEU A 3 1.78 9.04 -0.42
C LEU A 3 0.79 10.19 -0.15
N THR A 4 0.69 11.17 -1.05
CA THR A 4 -0.25 12.31 -0.87
C THR A 4 -1.61 12.08 -1.53
N LEU A 5 -2.64 12.73 -0.99
CA LEU A 5 -3.99 12.69 -1.56
C LEU A 5 -4.03 13.19 -3.01
N ASN A 6 -3.29 14.26 -3.33
CA ASN A 6 -3.26 14.81 -4.69
C ASN A 6 -2.63 13.83 -5.70
N GLU A 7 -1.59 13.08 -5.31
CA GLU A 7 -1.00 12.06 -6.17
C GLU A 7 -1.97 10.93 -6.47
N VAL A 8 -2.70 10.47 -5.44
CA VAL A 8 -3.75 9.46 -5.58
C VAL A 8 -4.86 9.96 -6.50
N LYS A 9 -5.34 11.19 -6.32
CA LYS A 9 -6.38 11.77 -7.19
C LYS A 9 -5.92 11.87 -8.63
N ASN A 10 -4.68 12.30 -8.87
CA ASN A 10 -4.09 12.33 -10.21
C ASN A 10 -4.01 10.93 -10.82
N PHE A 11 -3.63 9.92 -10.03
CA PHE A 11 -3.57 8.52 -10.48
C PHE A 11 -4.95 7.97 -10.86
N LEU A 12 -5.97 8.27 -10.05
CA LEU A 12 -7.36 7.84 -10.27
C LEU A 12 -8.13 8.73 -11.27
N ARG A 13 -7.49 9.80 -11.77
CA ARG A 13 -8.10 10.81 -12.66
C ARG A 13 -9.36 11.45 -12.05
N LEU A 14 -9.27 11.80 -10.77
CA LEU A 14 -10.34 12.45 -10.02
C LEU A 14 -10.10 13.95 -9.93
N ASP A 15 -11.02 14.72 -10.51
CA ASP A 15 -10.97 16.19 -10.48
C ASP A 15 -11.81 16.79 -9.33
N THR A 16 -12.68 15.99 -8.67
CA THR A 16 -13.54 16.44 -7.57
C THR A 16 -12.97 16.05 -6.20
N SER A 17 -13.50 16.65 -5.14
CA SER A 17 -13.13 16.36 -3.75
C SER A 17 -14.12 15.46 -3.01
N ASP A 18 -15.09 14.88 -3.73
CA ASP A 18 -16.21 14.17 -3.10
C ASP A 18 -15.75 12.93 -2.32
N ASP A 19 -14.69 12.28 -2.81
CA ASP A 19 -14.13 11.05 -2.25
C ASP A 19 -12.86 11.28 -1.41
N ASP A 20 -12.47 12.52 -1.12
CA ASP A 20 -11.20 12.84 -0.43
C ASP A 20 -11.07 12.09 0.90
N THR A 21 -12.11 12.11 1.73
CA THR A 21 -12.15 11.38 3.01
C THR A 21 -11.96 9.87 2.84
N LEU A 22 -12.53 9.30 1.77
CA LEU A 22 -12.41 7.87 1.49
C LEU A 22 -10.99 7.52 1.02
N LEU A 23 -10.41 8.36 0.17
CA LEU A 23 -9.04 8.21 -0.31
C LEU A 23 -8.03 8.30 0.84
N GLU A 24 -8.22 9.20 1.80
CA GLU A 24 -7.36 9.28 3.00
C GLU A 24 -7.38 7.99 3.84
N ILE A 25 -8.56 7.35 3.96
CA ILE A 25 -8.70 6.05 4.62
C ILE A 25 -7.94 4.97 3.85
N TYR A 26 -8.05 4.94 2.52
CA TYR A 26 -7.34 3.97 1.69
C TYR A 26 -5.83 4.17 1.70
N ILE A 27 -5.34 5.40 1.70
CA ILE A 27 -3.91 5.72 1.85
C ILE A 27 -3.40 5.16 3.18
N SER A 28 -4.10 5.45 4.28
CA SER A 28 -3.74 4.94 5.61
C SER A 28 -3.74 3.40 5.67
N THR A 29 -4.72 2.77 5.00
CA THR A 29 -4.81 1.31 4.92
C THR A 29 -3.66 0.71 4.12
N ALA A 30 -3.28 1.33 3.00
CA ALA A 30 -2.17 0.89 2.16
C ALA A 30 -0.82 1.03 2.89
N GLU A 31 -0.61 2.11 3.63
CA GLU A 31 0.59 2.29 4.47
C GLU A 31 0.71 1.17 5.51
N GLU A 32 -0.38 0.89 6.23
CA GLU A 32 -0.38 -0.16 7.26
C GLU A 32 -0.15 -1.55 6.65
N TYR A 33 -0.69 -1.80 5.45
CA TYR A 33 -0.45 -3.04 4.72
C TYR A 33 1.04 -3.22 4.37
N VAL A 34 1.69 -2.17 3.84
CA VAL A 34 3.12 -2.21 3.49
C VAL A 34 3.98 -2.38 4.74
N LYS A 35 3.68 -1.66 5.83
CA LYS A 35 4.37 -1.82 7.14
C LYS A 35 4.18 -3.21 7.74
N SER A 36 2.97 -3.76 7.67
CA SER A 36 2.68 -5.11 8.18
C SER A 36 3.39 -6.18 7.36
N ALA A 37 3.50 -5.99 6.05
CA ALA A 37 4.17 -6.93 5.16
C ALA A 37 5.69 -6.86 5.26
N CYS A 38 6.29 -5.67 5.28
CA CYS A 38 7.73 -5.46 5.15
C CYS A 38 8.44 -5.15 6.48
N GLY A 39 7.70 -5.00 7.57
CA GLY A 39 8.20 -4.55 8.87
C GLY A 39 7.98 -3.06 9.08
N ARG A 40 7.92 -2.63 10.36
CA ARG A 40 7.65 -1.23 10.73
C ARG A 40 8.74 -0.26 10.30
N GLN A 41 9.94 -0.76 10.01
CA GLN A 41 11.10 0.02 9.58
C GLN A 41 11.17 0.22 8.05
N VAL A 42 10.18 -0.25 7.29
CA VAL A 42 10.14 -0.05 5.84
C VAL A 42 10.18 1.43 5.48
N ASP A 43 11.08 1.79 4.58
CA ASP A 43 11.15 3.13 4.02
C ASP A 43 9.98 3.33 3.04
N LEU A 44 8.97 4.09 3.45
CA LEU A 44 7.81 4.42 2.61
C LEU A 44 8.18 5.35 1.44
N ASP A 45 9.33 6.01 1.51
CA ASP A 45 9.84 6.89 0.44
C ASP A 45 10.52 6.07 -0.67
N ASN A 46 10.75 4.78 -0.43
CA ASN A 46 11.25 3.87 -1.44
C ASN A 46 10.27 3.87 -2.63
N PRO A 47 10.75 4.09 -3.88
CA PRO A 47 9.90 4.10 -5.06
C PRO A 47 9.02 2.85 -5.21
N LYS A 48 9.48 1.69 -4.73
CA LYS A 48 8.70 0.44 -4.72
C LYS A 48 7.56 0.52 -3.70
N ALA A 49 7.84 0.92 -2.47
CA ALA A 49 6.82 1.10 -1.44
C ALA A 49 5.76 2.11 -1.89
N HIS A 50 6.21 3.24 -2.43
CA HIS A 50 5.34 4.27 -2.99
C HIS A 50 4.43 3.74 -4.11
N THR A 51 5.00 2.99 -5.06
CA THR A 51 4.24 2.42 -6.18
C THR A 51 3.25 1.35 -5.70
N ILE A 52 3.63 0.50 -4.74
CA ILE A 52 2.76 -0.51 -4.15
C ILE A 52 1.56 0.16 -3.47
N MET A 53 1.79 1.21 -2.67
CA MET A 53 0.71 1.94 -2.01
C MET A 53 -0.25 2.57 -3.02
N LEU A 54 0.26 3.19 -4.09
CA LEU A 54 -0.56 3.78 -5.14
C LEU A 54 -1.45 2.72 -5.83
N MET A 55 -0.90 1.54 -6.13
CA MET A 55 -1.65 0.43 -6.71
C MET A 55 -2.71 -0.14 -5.76
N LEU A 56 -2.40 -0.26 -4.48
CA LEU A 56 -3.35 -0.73 -3.45
C LEU A 56 -4.54 0.22 -3.31
N VAL A 57 -4.28 1.53 -3.25
CA VAL A 57 -5.35 2.53 -3.16
C VAL A 57 -6.25 2.49 -4.39
N GLY A 58 -5.67 2.31 -5.58
CA GLY A 58 -6.47 2.13 -6.80
C GLY A 58 -7.33 0.88 -6.77
N ASP A 59 -6.78 -0.23 -6.30
CA ASP A 59 -7.53 -1.49 -6.16
C ASP A 59 -8.70 -1.32 -5.17
N TYR A 60 -8.48 -0.71 -4.01
CA TYR A 60 -9.54 -0.42 -3.03
C TYR A 60 -10.62 0.50 -3.60
N TYR A 61 -10.22 1.49 -4.39
CA TYR A 61 -11.11 2.46 -4.99
C TYR A 61 -11.96 1.89 -6.13
N GLU A 62 -11.39 1.05 -6.99
CA GLU A 62 -12.08 0.41 -8.12
C GLU A 62 -12.95 -0.76 -7.65
N ASN A 63 -12.49 -1.52 -6.65
CA ASN A 63 -13.16 -2.73 -6.16
C ASN A 63 -13.99 -2.48 -4.88
N ARG A 64 -14.74 -1.37 -4.82
CA ARG A 64 -15.67 -1.04 -3.71
C ARG A 64 -16.82 -2.04 -3.51
N SER A 65 -16.98 -3.04 -4.38
CA SER A 65 -18.04 -4.03 -4.29
C SER A 65 -17.60 -5.25 -3.48
N PRO A 66 -18.32 -5.64 -2.40
CA PRO A 66 -18.04 -6.86 -1.64
C PRO A 66 -18.22 -8.16 -2.46
N TYR A 67 -18.75 -8.07 -3.68
CA TYR A 67 -18.95 -9.19 -4.60
C TYR A 67 -17.94 -9.24 -5.75
N GLY A 68 -16.96 -8.33 -5.78
CA GLY A 68 -15.88 -8.35 -6.75
C GLY A 68 -14.87 -9.43 -6.42
N GLN A 69 -14.70 -10.41 -7.30
CA GLN A 69 -13.58 -11.36 -7.32
C GLN A 69 -12.26 -10.63 -7.64
N ALA A 70 -11.88 -9.65 -6.80
CA ALA A 70 -10.65 -8.90 -6.97
C ALA A 70 -9.48 -9.81 -6.61
N LYS A 71 -8.94 -10.51 -7.61
CA LYS A 71 -7.59 -11.05 -7.50
C LYS A 71 -6.67 -9.84 -7.45
N TYR A 72 -6.02 -9.61 -6.31
CA TYR A 72 -4.92 -8.68 -6.22
C TYR A 72 -4.03 -8.86 -7.46
N SER A 73 -3.73 -7.76 -8.15
CA SER A 73 -2.88 -7.82 -9.34
C SER A 73 -1.58 -8.52 -8.95
N GLN A 74 -1.24 -9.60 -9.67
CA GLN A 74 -0.09 -10.44 -9.37
C GLN A 74 1.22 -9.63 -9.27
N ASN A 75 1.28 -8.49 -9.96
CA ASN A 75 2.37 -7.53 -9.90
C ASN A 75 2.54 -6.89 -8.50
N VAL A 76 1.45 -6.58 -7.79
CA VAL A 76 1.49 -6.03 -6.43
C VAL A 76 2.10 -7.06 -5.48
N SER A 77 1.68 -8.32 -5.58
CA SER A 77 2.25 -9.40 -4.76
C SER A 77 3.74 -9.63 -5.02
N THR A 78 4.17 -9.59 -6.28
CA THR A 78 5.59 -9.73 -6.63
C THR A 78 6.43 -8.55 -6.13
N MET A 79 5.94 -7.32 -6.29
CA MET A 79 6.65 -6.13 -5.79
C MET A 79 6.73 -6.10 -4.26
N LEU A 80 5.66 -6.53 -3.58
CA LEU A 80 5.65 -6.66 -2.13
C LEU A 80 6.70 -7.68 -1.65
N MET A 81 6.75 -8.86 -2.27
CA MET A 81 7.75 -9.88 -1.94
C MET A 81 9.18 -9.37 -2.14
N GLN A 82 9.45 -8.65 -3.23
CA GLN A 82 10.77 -8.05 -3.46
C GLN A 82 11.13 -7.03 -2.38
N LEU A 83 10.17 -6.18 -1.98
CA LEU A 83 10.38 -5.18 -0.95
C LEU A 83 10.63 -5.83 0.42
N GLN A 84 9.91 -6.90 0.75
CA GLN A 84 10.13 -7.69 1.97
C GLN A 84 11.55 -8.27 2.04
N LEU A 85 12.09 -8.76 0.92
CA LEU A 85 13.45 -9.31 0.89
C LEU A 85 14.53 -8.23 1.05
N GLU A 86 14.21 -6.98 0.70
CA GLU A 86 15.12 -5.83 0.80
C GLU A 86 15.06 -5.14 2.16
N THR A 87 13.94 -5.24 2.88
CA THR A 87 13.84 -4.71 4.24
C THR A 87 14.53 -5.64 5.24
N PRO A 88 15.25 -5.08 6.23
CA PRO A 88 15.67 -5.86 7.39
C PRO A 88 14.41 -6.46 8.01
N GLN A 89 14.29 -7.78 7.93
CA GLN A 89 13.25 -8.47 8.68
C GLN A 89 13.59 -8.26 10.15
N ASP A 90 12.65 -7.75 10.94
CA ASP A 90 12.72 -7.86 12.39
C ASP A 90 12.62 -9.37 12.69
N THR A 91 13.75 -10.07 12.62
CA THR A 91 13.91 -11.38 13.22
C THR A 91 13.71 -11.17 14.71
N ASP A 92 12.49 -11.39 15.19
CA ASP A 92 12.25 -11.76 16.58
C ASP A 92 12.94 -13.10 16.87
N ASP A 93 14.28 -13.12 16.81
CA ASP A 93 15.13 -14.07 17.51
C ASP A 93 15.22 -13.61 18.97
N GLU A 94 14.07 -13.51 19.66
CA GLU A 94 14.08 -13.71 21.11
C GLU A 94 14.16 -15.23 21.35
N VAL A 95 15.39 -15.73 21.26
CA VAL A 95 15.82 -16.92 21.99
C VAL A 95 15.49 -16.66 23.46
N LYS A 96 14.44 -17.31 23.97
CA LYS A 96 14.27 -17.51 25.41
C LYS A 96 14.66 -18.95 25.73
N GLU A 97 15.94 -19.06 26.08
CA GLU A 97 16.55 -20.16 26.82
C GLU A 97 15.85 -20.38 28.18
#